data_AF-A0A7L4Y442-F1
#
_entry.id   AF-A0A7L4Y442-F1
#
_cell.length_a   1.000
_cell.length_b   1.000
_cell.length_c   1.000
_cell.angle_alpha   90.00
_cell.angle_beta   90.00
_cell.angle_gamma   90.00
#
_symmetry.space_group_name_H-M   'P 1'
#
loop_
_entity.id
_entity.type
_entity.pdbx_description
1 polymer ?
#
loop_
_entity_poly.entity_id
_entity_poly.type
_entity_poly.pdbx_seq_one_letter_code
_entity_poly.pdbx_strand_id
1 'polypeptide(L)' 'MSDGQCEQLIRVVKGSPTPGELAALAAVLMSRAAAACVEPDDTARRQQAVALWRRPDRVAGFDGPRSWRSAVRQPETRAA' A
#
# COMPACT_ATOMS: atom_id res chain seq x y z
N MET A 1 -24.08 21.85 17.86
CA MET A 1 -22.67 22.25 17.68
C MET A 1 -21.80 21.02 17.86
N SER A 2 -21.73 20.17 16.83
CA SER A 2 -20.88 18.97 16.85
C SER A 2 -20.04 18.95 15.59
N ASP A 3 -18.99 19.77 15.56
CA ASP A 3 -17.89 19.64 14.60
C ASP A 3 -16.80 18.70 15.14
N GLY A 4 -17.22 17.59 15.76
CA GLY A 4 -16.31 16.62 16.37
C GLY A 4 -15.65 15.65 15.38
N GLN A 5 -15.86 15.82 14.06
CA GLN A 5 -15.40 14.85 13.05
C GLN A 5 -14.21 15.34 12.20
N CYS A 6 -13.87 16.63 12.24
CA CYS A 6 -12.68 17.18 11.56
C CYS A 6 -11.47 17.38 12.48
N GLU A 7 -11.62 17.19 13.80
CA GLU A 7 -10.57 17.49 14.78
C GLU A 7 -9.35 16.54 14.70
N GLN A 8 -9.42 15.42 13.98
CA GLN A 8 -8.27 14.53 13.76
C GLN A 8 -8.41 13.69 12.46
N LEU A 9 -8.12 14.30 11.31
CA LEU A 9 -8.09 13.58 10.02
C LEU A 9 -6.99 12.51 9.94
N ILE A 10 -5.86 12.70 10.63
CA ILE A 10 -4.72 11.78 10.60
C ILE A 10 -4.07 11.74 11.99
N ARG A 11 -3.88 10.54 12.54
CA ARG A 11 -3.16 10.32 13.81
C ARG A 11 -1.79 9.72 13.57
N VAL A 12 -0.74 10.38 14.03
CA VAL A 12 0.62 9.85 14.01
C VAL A 12 0.82 8.93 15.23
N VAL A 13 0.99 7.63 14.98
CA VAL A 13 1.20 6.63 16.04
C VAL A 13 2.66 6.54 16.46
N LYS A 14 3.59 6.84 15.54
CA LYS A 14 5.04 6.76 15.76
C LYS A 14 5.76 7.78 14.89
N GLY A 15 6.83 8.38 15.42
CA GLY A 15 7.64 9.39 14.73
C GLY A 15 7.10 10.81 14.91
N SER A 16 7.88 11.78 14.46
CA SER A 16 7.57 13.22 14.52
C SER A 16 7.78 13.83 13.13
N PRO A 17 6.81 13.66 12.21
CA PRO A 17 6.95 14.20 10.85
C PRO A 17 7.04 15.72 10.90
N THR A 18 7.82 16.26 9.97
CA THR A 18 7.87 17.70 9.75
C THR A 18 6.52 18.20 9.20
N PRO A 19 6.20 19.50 9.38
CA PRO A 19 4.99 20.07 8.79
C PRO A 19 4.90 19.87 7.27
N GLY A 20 6.04 19.91 6.58
CA GLY A 20 6.10 19.71 5.12
C GLY A 20 5.73 18.28 4.71
N GLU A 21 6.18 17.27 5.45
CA GLU A 21 5.82 15.87 5.19
C GLU A 21 4.33 15.61 5.45
N LEU A 22 3.77 16.21 6.50
CA LEU A 22 2.34 16.10 6.80
C LEU A 22 1.48 16.75 5.71
N ALA A 23 1.90 17.92 5.21
CA ALA A 23 1.25 18.62 4.12
C ALA A 23 1.32 17.82 2.80
N ALA A 24 2.48 17.22 2.50
CA ALA A 24 2.64 16.35 1.33
C ALA A 24 1.70 15.14 1.39
N LEU A 25 1.58 14.50 2.55
CA LEU A 25 0.64 13.39 2.75
C LEU A 25 -0.81 13.84 2.52
N ALA A 26 -1.21 14.99 3.10
CA ALA A 26 -2.55 15.53 2.92
C ALA A 26 -2.86 15.85 1.44
N ALA A 27 -1.90 16.43 0.71
CA ALA A 27 -2.05 16.73 -0.71
C ALA A 27 -2.29 15.47 -1.55
N VAL A 28 -1.53 14.40 -1.28
CA VAL A 28 -1.73 13.11 -1.95
C VAL A 28 -3.10 12.51 -1.64
N LEU A 29 -3.53 12.55 -0.38
CA LEU A 29 -4.84 12.02 0.03
C LEU A 29 -5.99 12.78 -0.65
N MET A 30 -5.93 14.12 -0.68
CA MET A 30 -6.93 14.94 -1.37
C MET A 30 -6.93 14.69 -2.88
N SER A 31 -5.76 14.59 -3.52
CA SER A 31 -5.65 14.26 -4.95
C SER A 31 -6.31 12.91 -5.26
N ARG A 32 -6.08 11.89 -4.43
CA ARG A 32 -6.70 10.58 -4.60
C ARG A 32 -8.21 10.60 -4.36
N ALA A 33 -8.67 11.35 -3.36
CA ALA A 33 -10.10 11.52 -3.09
C ALA A 33 -10.80 12.21 -4.27
N ALA A 34 -10.19 13.27 -4.82
CA ALA A 34 -10.70 13.95 -6.00
C ALA A 34 -10.74 13.03 -7.24
N ALA A 35 -9.70 12.21 -7.45
CA ALA A 35 -9.67 11.24 -8.53
C ALA A 35 -10.71 10.11 -8.36
N ALA A 36 -11.04 9.73 -7.13
CA ALA A 36 -12.07 8.72 -6.85
C ALA A 36 -13.49 9.24 -7.10
N CYS A 37 -13.72 10.55 -7.06
CA CYS A 37 -15.01 11.16 -7.39
C CYS A 37 -15.30 11.21 -8.90
N VAL A 38 -14.31 10.92 -9.75
CA VAL A 38 -14.48 10.83 -11.20
C VAL A 38 -14.82 9.38 -11.54
N GLU A 39 -15.94 9.15 -12.24
CA GLU A 39 -16.29 7.81 -12.72
C GLU A 39 -15.13 7.24 -13.54
N PRO A 40 -14.55 6.10 -13.15
CA PRO A 40 -13.41 5.54 -13.84
C PRO A 40 -13.84 5.11 -15.25
N ASP A 41 -13.16 5.65 -16.26
CA ASP A 41 -13.26 5.14 -17.63
C ASP A 41 -12.88 3.64 -17.67
N ASP A 42 -13.37 2.90 -18.67
CA ASP A 42 -13.20 1.46 -18.80
C ASP A 42 -11.72 1.02 -18.79
N THR A 43 -10.82 1.90 -19.22
CA THR A 43 -9.37 1.70 -19.15
C THR A 43 -8.84 1.78 -17.71
N ALA A 44 -9.30 2.73 -16.91
CA ALA A 44 -8.95 2.87 -15.49
C ALA A 44 -9.52 1.72 -14.64
N ARG A 45 -10.70 1.19 -15.00
CA ARG A 45 -11.29 0.00 -14.35
C ARG A 45 -10.48 -1.27 -14.58
N ARG A 46 -9.88 -1.44 -15.77
CA ARG A 46 -8.97 -2.57 -16.07
C ARG A 46 -7.61 -2.43 -15.37
N GLN A 47 -7.19 -1.20 -15.07
CA GLN A 47 -5.96 -0.89 -14.33
C GLN A 47 -6.14 -0.84 -12.81
N GLN A 48 -7.37 -1.04 -12.30
CA GLN A 48 -7.57 -1.26 -10.87
C GLN A 48 -6.68 -2.44 -10.49
N ALA A 49 -5.55 -2.09 -9.86
CA ALA A 49 -4.58 -3.05 -9.41
C ALA A 49 -5.30 -3.95 -8.43
N VAL A 50 -5.78 -5.09 -8.93
CA VAL A 50 -6.33 -6.15 -8.09
C VAL A 50 -5.22 -6.41 -7.11
N ALA A 51 -5.49 -6.11 -5.85
CA ALA A 51 -4.46 -6.18 -4.86
C ALA A 51 -4.02 -7.66 -4.81
N LEU A 52 -2.84 -7.95 -5.36
CA LEU A 52 -2.26 -9.30 -5.49
C LEU A 52 -1.74 -9.78 -4.13
N TRP A 53 -2.58 -9.66 -3.10
CA TRP A 53 -2.26 -10.11 -1.76
C TRP A 53 -2.01 -11.59 -1.86
N ARG A 54 -0.72 -11.96 -1.78
CA ARG A 54 -0.35 -13.37 -1.70
C ARG A 54 -0.96 -13.90 -0.42
N ARG A 55 -1.64 -15.04 -0.54
CA ARG A 55 -2.16 -15.84 0.58
C ARG A 55 -0.98 -16.54 1.25
N PRO A 56 -0.41 -15.98 2.34
CA PRO A 56 0.81 -16.52 2.94
C PRO A 56 0.53 -17.87 3.61
N ASP A 57 -0.74 -18.16 3.92
CA ASP A 57 -1.25 -19.44 4.38
C ASP A 57 -1.11 -20.56 3.33
N ARG A 58 -1.06 -20.22 2.04
CA ARG A 58 -1.03 -21.19 0.92
C ARG A 58 0.35 -21.40 0.30
N VAL A 59 1.34 -20.61 0.70
CA VAL A 59 2.70 -20.68 0.15
C VAL A 59 3.68 -20.55 1.30
N ALA A 60 4.53 -21.56 1.49
CA ALA A 60 5.63 -21.49 2.45
C ALA A 60 6.53 -20.29 2.09
N GLY A 61 6.46 -19.24 2.91
CA GLY A 61 7.16 -17.97 2.68
C GLY A 61 8.65 -17.99 3.01
N PHE A 62 9.13 -19.08 3.59
CA PHE A 62 10.50 -19.24 4.08
C PHE A 62 10.87 -20.73 4.17
N ASP A 63 12.15 -21.04 4.00
CA ASP A 63 12.68 -22.43 4.00
C ASP A 63 12.71 -23.11 5.38
N GLY A 64 12.52 -22.37 6.47
CA GLY A 64 12.42 -22.93 7.82
C GLY A 64 12.32 -21.88 8.93
N PRO A 65 12.10 -22.29 10.19
CA PRO A 65 11.78 -21.38 11.31
C PRO A 65 12.81 -20.30 11.63
N ARG A 66 14.05 -20.43 11.12
CA ARG A 66 15.14 -19.45 11.29
C ARG A 66 15.59 -18.80 9.98
N SER A 67 14.92 -19.08 8.87
CA SER A 67 15.16 -18.37 7.62
C SER A 67 14.05 -17.35 7.40
N TRP A 68 14.45 -16.14 7.03
CA TRP A 68 13.57 -15.04 6.65
C TRP A 68 13.66 -14.77 5.14
N ARG A 69 14.46 -15.57 4.42
CA ARG A 69 14.59 -15.53 2.97
C ARG A 69 13.62 -16.52 2.34
N SER A 70 12.99 -16.07 1.27
CA SER A 70 11.94 -16.78 0.57
C SER A 70 12.47 -17.99 -0.20
N ALA A 71 11.78 -19.13 -0.06
CA ALA A 71 11.96 -20.35 -0.86
C ALA A 71 11.58 -20.19 -2.35
N VAL A 72 11.18 -18.98 -2.78
CA VAL A 72 10.85 -18.70 -4.17
C VAL A 72 12.07 -19.03 -5.02
N ARG A 73 11.93 -20.13 -5.75
CA ARG A 73 12.83 -20.71 -6.74
C ARG A 73 13.69 -19.62 -7.39
N GLN A 74 14.99 -19.64 -7.07
CA GLN A 74 15.96 -19.05 -7.97
C GLN A 74 15.87 -19.84 -9.29
N PRO A 75 15.63 -19.21 -10.44
CA PRO A 75 15.87 -19.88 -11.71
C PRO A 75 17.37 -20.15 -11.74
N GLU A 76 17.75 -21.42 -11.57
CA GLU A 76 19.13 -21.85 -11.70
C GLU A 76 19.70 -21.33 -13.03
N THR A 77 20.87 -20.71 -12.91
CA THR A 77 21.70 -20.22 -14.00
C THR A 77 21.99 -21.38 -14.95
N ARG A 78 21.40 -21.39 -16.14
CA ARG A 78 21.89 -22.24 -17.22
C ARG A 78 22.94 -21.47 -18.00
N ALA A 79 24.20 -21.70 -17.64
CA ALA A 79 25.32 -21.50 -18.53
C ALA A 79 25.22 -22.49 -19.70
N ALA A 80 25.23 -21.97 -20.92
CA ALA A 80 25.81 -22.51 -22.16
C ALA A 80 25.32 -21.66 -23.34
#